data_AF-A0A9X2L1E2-F1
#
_entry.id   AF-A0A9X2L1E2-F1
#
_cell.length_a   1.000
_cell.length_b   1.000
_cell.length_c   1.000
_cell.angle_alpha   90.00
_cell.angle_beta   90.00
_cell.angle_gamma   90.00
#
_symmetry.space_group_name_H-M   'P 1'
#
loop_
_entity.id
_entity.type
_entity.pdbx_description
1 polymer ?
#
loop_
_entity_poly.entity_id
_entity_poly.type
_entity_poly.pdbx_seq_one_letter_code
_entity_poly.pdbx_strand_id
1 'polypeptide(L)'
;MNRISKEILAELDGQDKEELEEKGFKSGDVGTIDFIKQDGTRQMFPYSQLITTWTEKSDEHNLIKLFFSTHHVSLKGFNLSTLYELIRQQNLEILIARDERYLNTSKDSQPYVIGIEIEWKGEKE
;
A
#
# COMPACT_ATOMS: atom_id res chain seq x y z
N MET A 1 12.94 -10.47 -0.86
CA MET A 1 12.27 -9.72 -1.95
C MET A 1 11.83 -10.72 -3.02
N ASN A 2 10.53 -10.83 -3.29
CA ASN A 2 9.97 -11.76 -4.29
C ASN A 2 10.42 -11.36 -5.70
N ARG A 3 10.53 -12.32 -6.63
CA ARG A 3 10.90 -12.12 -8.04
C ARG A 3 10.02 -11.06 -8.73
N ILE A 4 8.74 -11.03 -8.37
CA ILE A 4 7.76 -10.15 -9.00
C ILE A 4 7.95 -8.68 -8.59
N SER A 5 8.33 -8.43 -7.33
CA SER A 5 8.73 -7.09 -6.89
C SER A 5 9.94 -6.58 -7.69
N LYS A 6 10.88 -7.46 -8.05
CA LYS A 6 12.07 -7.06 -8.83
C LYS A 6 11.75 -6.66 -10.28
N GLU A 7 10.76 -7.31 -10.89
CA GLU A 7 10.32 -6.97 -12.26
C GLU A 7 9.64 -5.59 -12.28
N ILE A 8 8.75 -5.33 -11.31
CA ILE A 8 8.10 -4.02 -11.13
C ILE A 8 9.11 -2.91 -10.86
N LEU A 9 10.10 -3.18 -10.01
CA LEU A 9 11.18 -2.24 -9.70
C LEU A 9 12.13 -2.00 -10.89
N ALA A 10 12.17 -2.89 -11.89
CA ALA A 10 13.04 -2.72 -13.06
C ALA A 10 12.50 -1.70 -14.07
N GLU A 11 11.22 -1.36 -13.99
CA GLU A 11 10.54 -0.41 -14.89
C GLU A 11 10.59 1.04 -14.37
N LEU A 12 11.14 1.25 -13.16
CA LEU A 12 11.17 2.55 -12.48
C LEU A 12 12.52 3.25 -12.65
N ASP A 13 12.50 4.58 -12.57
CA ASP A 13 13.73 5.38 -12.53
C ASP A 13 14.56 5.07 -11.27
N GLY A 14 15.88 5.28 -11.33
CA GLY A 14 16.81 4.80 -10.32
C GLY A 14 16.51 5.28 -8.88
N GLN A 15 16.03 6.52 -8.73
CA GLN A 15 15.70 7.08 -7.41
C GLN A 15 14.40 6.50 -6.83
N ASP A 16 13.36 6.37 -7.67
CA ASP A 16 12.07 5.79 -7.27
C ASP A 16 12.21 4.30 -6.91
N LYS A 17 13.09 3.61 -7.62
CA LYS A 17 13.40 2.20 -7.37
C LYS A 17 14.01 1.99 -5.99
N GLU A 18 15.02 2.76 -5.63
CA GLU A 18 15.71 2.62 -4.34
C GLU A 18 14.75 2.93 -3.18
N GLU A 19 13.92 3.96 -3.33
CA GLU A 19 12.90 4.31 -2.33
C GLU A 19 11.89 3.18 -2.12
N LEU A 20 11.39 2.57 -3.20
CA LEU A 20 10.44 1.46 -3.10
C LEU A 20 11.08 0.17 -2.58
N GLU A 21 12.34 -0.10 -2.92
CA GLU A 21 13.09 -1.23 -2.36
C GLU A 21 13.25 -1.09 -0.84
N GLU A 22 13.55 0.11 -0.37
CA GLU A 22 13.75 0.37 1.06
C GLU A 22 12.44 0.46 1.83
N LYS A 23 11.52 1.33 1.39
CA LYS A 23 10.31 1.70 2.13
C LYS A 23 9.10 0.87 1.76
N GLY A 24 9.03 0.32 0.56
CA GLY A 24 7.86 -0.38 0.05
C GLY A 24 6.71 0.55 -0.34
N PHE A 25 6.94 1.86 -0.36
CA PHE A 25 5.99 2.84 -0.86
C PHE A 25 6.74 4.05 -1.42
N LYS A 26 6.07 4.80 -2.30
CA LYS A 26 6.54 6.06 -2.86
C LYS A 26 5.50 7.13 -2.58
N SER A 27 5.95 8.27 -2.07
CA SER A 27 5.12 9.46 -1.94
C SER A 27 5.30 10.37 -3.15
N GLY A 28 4.21 10.98 -3.60
CA GLY A 28 4.21 11.88 -4.74
C GLY A 28 2.88 12.62 -4.84
N ASP A 29 2.93 13.84 -5.38
CA ASP A 29 1.73 14.65 -5.62
C ASP A 29 1.03 14.16 -6.89
N VAL A 30 0.29 13.06 -6.74
CA VAL A 30 -0.42 12.38 -7.82
C VAL A 30 -1.90 12.22 -7.47
N GLY A 31 -2.77 12.34 -8.47
CA GLY A 31 -4.22 12.16 -8.29
C GLY A 31 -4.65 10.71 -8.05
N THR A 32 -3.72 9.76 -7.95
CA THR A 32 -3.98 8.31 -7.90
C THR A 32 -3.03 7.57 -6.94
N ILE A 33 -3.48 6.46 -6.37
CA ILE A 33 -2.66 5.48 -5.65
C ILE A 33 -2.62 4.18 -6.45
N ASP A 34 -1.43 3.60 -6.63
CA ASP A 34 -1.26 2.26 -7.18
C ASP A 34 -0.91 1.24 -6.08
N PHE A 35 -1.76 0.23 -5.93
CA PHE A 35 -1.58 -0.85 -4.96
C PHE A 35 -1.01 -2.09 -5.63
N ILE A 36 0.11 -2.58 -5.11
CA ILE A 36 0.83 -3.74 -5.65
C ILE A 36 0.81 -4.87 -4.61
N LYS A 37 0.12 -5.96 -4.92
CA LYS A 37 0.04 -7.13 -4.04
C LYS A 37 1.32 -7.97 -4.10
N GLN A 38 1.47 -8.91 -3.17
CA GLN A 38 2.64 -9.81 -3.11
C GLN A 38 2.80 -10.73 -4.33
N ASP A 39 1.69 -11.02 -5.01
CA ASP A 39 1.64 -11.76 -6.28
C ASP A 39 1.96 -10.89 -7.50
N GLY A 40 2.23 -9.59 -7.29
CA GLY A 40 2.52 -8.61 -8.33
C GLY A 40 1.31 -8.06 -9.08
N THR A 41 0.10 -8.48 -8.73
CA THR A 41 -1.09 -7.83 -9.28
C THR A 41 -1.14 -6.38 -8.81
N ARG A 42 -1.48 -5.48 -9.74
CA ARG A 42 -1.54 -4.03 -9.51
C ARG A 42 -2.94 -3.53 -9.77
N GLN A 43 -3.40 -2.61 -8.94
CA GLN A 43 -4.65 -1.90 -9.18
C GLN A 43 -4.53 -0.46 -8.69
N MET A 44 -4.80 0.45 -9.63
CA MET A 44 -4.73 1.89 -9.40
C MET A 44 -6.11 2.47 -9.11
N PHE A 45 -6.18 3.38 -8.14
CA PHE A 45 -7.39 4.11 -7.79
C PHE A 45 -7.15 5.61 -7.74
N PRO A 46 -8.04 6.43 -8.30
CA PRO A 46 -7.96 7.87 -8.13
C PRO A 46 -8.40 8.29 -6.72
N TYR A 47 -7.69 9.25 -6.13
CA TYR A 47 -8.05 9.85 -4.85
C TYR A 47 -9.42 10.52 -4.88
N SER A 48 -9.84 11.03 -6.04
CA SER A 48 -11.17 11.60 -6.24
C SER A 48 -12.32 10.60 -6.01
N GLN A 49 -12.03 9.30 -5.98
CA GLN A 49 -13.01 8.26 -5.66
C GLN A 49 -12.91 7.76 -4.21
N LEU A 50 -11.92 8.21 -3.43
CA LEU A 50 -11.78 7.84 -2.02
C LEU A 50 -12.87 8.55 -1.20
N ILE A 51 -13.81 7.78 -0.67
CA ILE A 51 -14.94 8.28 0.12
C ILE A 51 -14.51 8.48 1.57
N THR A 52 -13.85 7.48 2.15
CA THR A 52 -13.42 7.53 3.54
C THR A 52 -12.25 6.59 3.78
N THR A 53 -11.51 6.89 4.84
CA THR A 53 -10.39 6.10 5.35
C THR A 53 -10.52 6.00 6.86
N TRP A 54 -10.23 4.85 7.43
CA TRP A 54 -10.06 4.72 8.87
C TRP A 54 -8.97 3.70 9.19
N THR A 55 -8.50 3.76 10.43
CA THR A 55 -7.50 2.83 10.98
C THR A 55 -8.08 2.09 12.18
N GLU A 56 -7.73 0.82 12.30
CA GLU A 56 -8.06 -0.04 13.41
C GLU A 56 -6.77 -0.69 13.93
N LYS A 57 -6.62 -0.77 15.26
CA LYS A 57 -5.54 -1.54 15.88
C LYS A 57 -6.06 -2.95 16.14
N SER A 58 -5.43 -3.95 15.54
CA SER A 58 -5.61 -5.35 15.92
C SER A 58 -4.43 -5.76 16.82
N ASP A 59 -4.62 -6.80 17.63
CA ASP A 59 -3.66 -7.26 18.65
C ASP A 59 -2.28 -7.61 18.07
N GLU A 60 -2.22 -7.98 16.78
CA GLU A 60 -0.98 -8.35 16.09
C GLU A 60 -0.55 -7.36 15.00
N HIS A 61 -1.49 -6.62 14.39
CA HIS A 61 -1.24 -5.79 13.21
C HIS A 61 -2.11 -4.53 13.20
N ASN A 62 -1.66 -3.48 12.53
CA ASN A 62 -2.52 -2.34 12.21
C ASN A 62 -3.24 -2.60 10.89
N LEU A 63 -4.46 -2.07 10.77
CA LEU A 63 -5.30 -2.16 9.58
C LEU A 63 -5.71 -0.76 9.14
N ILE A 64 -5.48 -0.44 7.86
CA ILE A 64 -6.13 0.72 7.22
C ILE A 64 -7.20 0.18 6.27
N LYS A 65 -8.41 0.73 6.36
CA LYS A 65 -9.48 0.45 5.39
C LYS A 65 -9.75 1.71 4.57
N LEU A 66 -9.68 1.56 3.26
CA LEU A 66 -9.94 2.60 2.27
C LEU A 66 -11.20 2.23 1.52
N PHE A 67 -12.15 3.15 1.51
CA PHE A 67 -13.44 2.95 0.87
C PHE A 67 -13.48 3.82 -0.37
N PHE A 68 -13.31 3.22 -1.53
CA PHE A 68 -13.53 3.87 -2.82
C PHE A 68 -14.99 3.71 -3.25
N SER A 69 -15.42 4.49 -4.23
CA SER A 69 -16.78 4.42 -4.78
C SER A 69 -17.18 3.02 -5.24
N THR A 70 -16.23 2.26 -5.79
CA THR A 70 -16.46 0.93 -6.39
C THR A 70 -15.77 -0.21 -5.65
N HIS A 71 -14.78 0.06 -4.81
CA HIS A 71 -13.96 -0.97 -4.18
C HIS A 71 -13.65 -0.64 -2.73
N HIS A 72 -13.44 -1.68 -1.93
CA HIS A 72 -12.81 -1.56 -0.62
C HIS A 72 -11.38 -2.08 -0.71
N VAL A 73 -10.43 -1.32 -0.17
CA VAL A 73 -9.03 -1.72 -0.07
C VAL A 73 -8.64 -1.82 1.41
N SER A 74 -8.13 -2.97 1.81
CA SER A 74 -7.65 -3.22 3.17
C SER A 74 -6.14 -3.40 3.17
N LEU A 75 -5.45 -2.61 3.99
CA LEU A 75 -3.99 -2.64 4.14
C LEU A 75 -3.65 -3.18 5.53
N LYS A 76 -2.99 -4.33 5.57
CA LYS A 76 -2.53 -4.96 6.82
C LYS A 76 -1.02 -4.80 6.97
N GLY A 77 -0.55 -4.43 8.16
CA GLY A 77 0.87 -4.27 8.41
C GLY A 77 1.27 -3.62 9.72
N PHE A 78 2.52 -3.16 9.77
CA PHE A 78 3.16 -2.56 10.94
C PHE A 78 3.38 -1.06 10.72
N ASN A 79 3.28 -0.27 11.79
CA ASN A 79 3.53 1.19 11.77
C ASN A 79 2.80 1.96 10.66
N LEU A 80 1.54 1.62 10.41
CA LEU A 80 0.77 2.17 9.29
C LEU A 80 0.35 3.65 9.46
N SER A 81 0.62 4.27 10.60
CA SER A 81 0.25 5.66 10.88
C SER A 81 0.79 6.64 9.83
N THR A 82 2.05 6.49 9.41
CA THR A 82 2.63 7.34 8.36
C THR A 82 1.93 7.15 7.02
N LEU A 83 1.58 5.91 6.65
CA LEU A 83 0.84 5.64 5.41
C LEU A 83 -0.57 6.24 5.47
N TYR A 84 -1.23 6.15 6.61
CA TYR A 84 -2.53 6.77 6.82
C TYR A 84 -2.47 8.30 6.59
N GLU A 85 -1.44 8.97 7.11
CA GLU A 85 -1.24 10.41 6.89
C GLU A 85 -0.96 10.74 5.43
N LEU A 86 -0.12 9.96 4.74
CA LEU A 86 0.14 10.15 3.30
C LEU A 86 -1.13 9.99 2.47
N ILE A 87 -1.96 9.00 2.78
CA ILE A 87 -3.25 8.78 2.11
C ILE A 87 -4.20 9.95 2.37
N ARG A 88 -4.29 10.42 3.63
CA ARG A 88 -5.12 11.57 4.02
C ARG A 88 -4.71 12.85 3.29
N GLN A 89 -3.42 13.02 3.04
CA GLN A 89 -2.85 14.16 2.31
C GLN A 89 -2.86 13.99 0.79
N GLN A 90 -3.38 12.87 0.28
CA GLN A 90 -3.37 12.53 -1.15
C GLN A 90 -1.97 12.50 -1.78
N ASN A 91 -0.98 12.04 -1.00
CA ASN A 91 0.44 12.09 -1.36
C ASN A 91 1.09 10.70 -1.40
N LEU A 92 0.30 9.62 -1.44
CA LEU A 92 0.79 8.26 -1.60
C LEU A 92 0.61 7.84 -3.07
N GLU A 93 1.71 7.63 -3.79
CA GLU A 93 1.67 7.29 -5.21
C GLU A 93 1.64 5.77 -5.42
N ILE A 94 2.53 5.05 -4.75
CA ILE A 94 2.70 3.60 -4.90
C ILE A 94 2.78 2.95 -3.53
N LEU A 95 2.12 1.81 -3.35
CA LEU A 95 2.21 0.99 -2.15
C LEU A 95 2.38 -0.49 -2.50
N ILE A 96 3.41 -1.12 -1.94
CA ILE A 96 3.77 -2.51 -2.20
C ILE A 96 3.57 -3.36 -0.96
N ALA A 97 2.80 -4.44 -1.09
CA ALA A 97 2.75 -5.51 -0.11
C ALA A 97 4.04 -6.34 -0.17
N ARG A 98 4.73 -6.47 0.95
CA ARG A 98 5.96 -7.23 1.08
C ARG A 98 5.75 -8.43 1.98
N ASP A 99 6.58 -9.44 1.81
CA ASP A 99 6.50 -10.68 2.59
C ASP A 99 7.05 -10.45 4.00
N GLU A 100 6.24 -10.75 5.01
CA GLU A 100 6.52 -10.57 6.44
C GLU A 100 7.86 -11.18 6.87
N ARG A 101 8.34 -12.25 6.19
CA ARG A 101 9.63 -12.88 6.47
C ARG A 101 10.83 -11.97 6.23
N TYR A 102 10.66 -10.88 5.47
CA TYR A 102 11.68 -9.86 5.25
C TYR A 102 11.52 -8.66 6.16
N LEU A 103 10.64 -8.72 7.17
CA LEU A 103 10.58 -7.74 8.23
C LEU A 103 11.86 -7.86 9.06
N ASN A 104 12.80 -6.94 8.85
CA ASN A 104 13.92 -6.80 9.76
C ASN A 104 13.38 -6.18 11.05
N THR A 105 13.32 -6.96 12.12
CA THR A 105 12.87 -6.60 13.48
C THR A 105 13.64 -5.42 14.10
N SER A 106 14.66 -4.89 13.41
CA SER A 106 15.46 -3.73 13.78
C SER A 106 15.00 -2.42 13.12
N LYS A 107 14.01 -2.43 12.22
CA LYS A 107 13.43 -1.24 11.56
C LYS A 107 12.04 -0.88 12.12
N ASP A 108 11.91 -0.88 13.45
CA ASP A 108 10.67 -0.65 14.21
C ASP A 108 9.96 0.71 13.99
N SER A 109 10.46 1.57 13.11
CA SER A 109 9.89 2.89 12.85
C SER A 109 9.29 3.07 11.45
N GLN A 110 9.57 2.17 10.50
CA GLN A 110 9.11 2.35 9.13
C GLN A 110 7.80 1.60 8.86
N PRO A 111 6.88 2.18 8.07
CA PRO A 111 5.67 1.49 7.66
C PRO A 111 6.00 0.22 6.85
N TYR A 112 5.32 -0.87 7.18
CA TYR A 112 5.51 -2.13 6.47
C TYR A 112 4.18 -2.80 6.21
N VAL A 113 3.76 -2.86 4.94
CA VAL A 113 2.53 -3.52 4.52
C VAL A 113 2.83 -4.96 4.15
N ILE A 114 2.15 -5.90 4.83
CA ILE A 114 2.26 -7.33 4.57
C ILE A 114 1.13 -7.87 3.69
N GLY A 115 0.01 -7.15 3.62
CA GLY A 115 -1.16 -7.60 2.87
C GLY A 115 -1.94 -6.43 2.32
N ILE A 116 -2.39 -6.58 1.07
CA ILE A 116 -3.30 -5.68 0.39
C ILE A 116 -4.44 -6.52 -0.18
N GLU A 117 -5.64 -6.29 0.32
CA GLU A 117 -6.86 -6.92 -0.16
C GLU A 117 -7.69 -5.86 -0.89
N ILE A 118 -8.26 -6.24 -2.03
CA ILE A 118 -9.05 -5.35 -2.88
C ILE A 118 -10.32 -6.09 -3.25
N GLU A 119 -11.46 -5.56 -2.85
CA GLU A 119 -12.77 -6.16 -3.04
C GLU A 119 -13.67 -5.21 -3.82
N TRP A 120 -14.36 -5.72 -4.84
CA TRP A 120 -15.36 -4.95 -5.57
C TRP A 120 -16.67 -4.86 -4.77
N LYS A 121 -17.25 -3.66 -4.72
CA LYS A 121 -18.49 -3.36 -3.99
C LYS A 121 -19.76 -3.65 -4.81
N GLY A 122 -19.63 -4.18 -6.02
CA GLY A 122 -20.80 -4.48 -6.86
C GLY A 122 -21.76 -5.46 -6.20
N GLU A 123 -23.05 -5.21 -6.35
CA GLU A 123 -24.09 -6.19 -5.99
C GLU A 123 -23.87 -7.45 -6.85
N LYS A 124 -23.75 -8.60 -6.19
CA LYS A 124 -23.99 -9.87 -6.88
C LYS A 124 -25.48 -9.90 -7.19
N GLU A 125 -25.83 -9.77 -8.48
CA GLU A 125 -27.18 -10.11 -8.97
C GLU A 125 -27.58 -11.54 -8.59
#